data_AF-A0A246GES9-F1
#
_entry.id   AF-A0A246GES9-F1
#
_cell.length_a   1.000
_cell.length_b   1.000
_cell.length_c   1.000
_cell.angle_alpha   90.00
_cell.angle_beta   90.00
_cell.angle_gamma   90.00
#
_symmetry.space_group_name_H-M   'P 1'
#
loop_
_entity.id
_entity.type
_entity.pdbx_description
1 polymer ?
#
loop_
_entity_poly.entity_id
_entity_poly.type
_entity_poly.pdbx_seq_one_letter_code
_entity_poly.pdbx_strand_id
1 'polypeptide(L)'
;NTDLGIAMNSTVDSERINLSINIRATKDYSNLKLVVYIVEDGLISNQANYTNFYASNNSVIKDFVHNDVLRECLTNIYGDPVEAIKANNTVTKNFNIPLSRNVQNSKKMRFVAMILNNNGESLNVREVSPNVKQLFEVTQ
;
A
#
# COMPACT_ATOMS: atom_id res chain seq x y z
N ASN A 1 -13.73 14.36 -9.09
CA ASN A 1 -13.20 15.07 -7.90
C ASN A 1 -13.34 14.11 -6.73
N THR A 2 -12.24 13.72 -6.09
CA THR A 2 -12.33 12.92 -4.85
C THR A 2 -12.47 13.87 -3.67
N ASP A 3 -13.39 13.56 -2.76
CA ASP A 3 -13.63 14.29 -1.52
C ASP A 3 -12.90 13.68 -0.32
N LEU A 4 -12.11 12.62 -0.55
CA LEU A 4 -11.28 11.94 0.43
C LEU A 4 -9.87 11.79 -0.17
N GLY A 5 -8.85 12.29 0.52
CA GLY A 5 -7.47 12.33 0.07
C GLY A 5 -6.50 11.62 1.02
N ILE A 6 -5.39 11.12 0.48
CA ILE A 6 -4.33 10.45 1.25
C ILE A 6 -2.98 11.15 1.00
N ALA A 7 -2.28 11.51 2.07
CA ALA A 7 -0.90 11.96 1.99
C ALA A 7 -0.02 11.04 2.84
N MET A 8 1.16 10.70 2.33
CA MET A 8 2.06 9.78 3.02
C MET A 8 3.44 10.39 3.18
N ASN A 9 4.05 10.16 4.33
CA ASN A 9 5.45 10.51 4.58
C ASN A 9 6.16 9.27 5.11
N SER A 10 7.14 8.78 4.36
CA SER A 10 7.89 7.58 4.73
C SER A 10 9.35 7.92 5.00
N THR A 11 9.91 7.26 6.00
CA THR A 11 11.36 7.15 6.19
C THR A 11 11.68 5.69 6.46
N VAL A 12 12.68 5.17 5.77
CA VAL A 12 13.10 3.77 5.85
C VAL A 12 14.61 3.75 5.94
N ASP A 13 15.11 3.19 7.05
CA ASP A 13 16.52 2.91 7.27
C ASP A 13 16.78 1.39 7.25
N SER A 14 17.96 0.96 7.70
CA SER A 14 18.35 -0.45 7.69
C SER A 14 17.57 -1.32 8.68
N GLU A 15 16.91 -0.73 9.67
CA GLU A 15 16.27 -1.45 10.77
C GLU A 15 14.78 -1.15 10.89
N ARG A 16 14.34 0.05 10.51
CA ARG A 16 13.02 0.57 10.82
C ARG A 16 12.35 1.24 9.64
N ILE A 17 11.02 1.19 9.71
CA ILE A 17 10.11 1.97 8.90
C ILE A 17 9.37 2.93 9.82
N ASN A 18 9.43 4.22 9.50
CA ASN A 18 8.48 5.19 10.02
C ASN A 18 7.61 5.68 8.86
N LEU A 19 6.31 5.37 8.92
CA LEU A 19 5.33 5.76 7.93
C LEU A 19 4.21 6.54 8.60
N SER A 20 3.95 7.75 8.11
CA SER A 20 2.80 8.56 8.49
C SER A 20 1.81 8.61 7.34
N ILE A 21 0.57 8.21 7.59
CA ILE A 21 -0.55 8.28 6.66
C ILE A 21 -1.51 9.34 7.17
N ASN A 22 -1.72 10.36 6.35
CA ASN A 22 -2.61 11.48 6.63
C ASN A 22 -3.82 11.36 5.71
N ILE A 23 -5.00 11.38 6.31
CA ILE A 23 -6.28 11.22 5.60
C ILE A 23 -7.09 12.49 5.84
N ARG A 24 -7.53 13.13 4.76
CA ARG A 24 -8.33 14.37 4.84
C ARG A 24 -9.52 14.26 3.89
N ALA A 25 -10.65 14.82 4.29
CA ALA A 25 -11.85 14.86 3.46
C ALA A 25 -12.44 16.26 3.37
N THR A 26 -13.15 16.57 2.29
CA THR A 26 -13.88 17.86 2.13
C THR A 26 -15.30 17.80 2.71
N LYS A 27 -15.75 16.62 3.16
CA LYS A 27 -16.99 16.40 3.90
C LYS A 27 -16.77 15.43 5.06
N ASP A 28 -17.78 15.28 5.91
CA ASP A 28 -17.74 14.33 7.02
C ASP A 28 -17.75 12.87 6.52
N TYR A 29 -16.89 12.04 7.12
CA TYR A 29 -16.85 10.59 6.92
C TYR A 29 -16.82 9.85 8.25
N SER A 30 -17.46 8.68 8.30
CA SER A 30 -17.42 7.76 9.42
C SER A 30 -17.36 6.32 8.91
N ASN A 31 -17.01 5.38 9.79
CA ASN A 31 -16.93 3.95 9.49
C ASN A 31 -15.99 3.61 8.31
N LEU A 32 -14.94 4.41 8.15
CA LEU A 32 -13.86 4.13 7.21
C LEU A 32 -12.90 3.10 7.80
N LYS A 33 -12.27 2.32 6.93
CA LYS A 33 -11.20 1.40 7.30
C LYS A 33 -9.94 1.71 6.49
N LEU A 34 -8.77 1.53 7.09
CA LEU A 34 -7.48 1.74 6.45
C LEU A 34 -6.79 0.39 6.29
N VAL A 35 -6.37 0.09 5.06
CA VAL A 35 -5.46 -1.02 4.75
C VAL A 35 -4.12 -0.47 4.30
N VAL A 36 -3.02 -1.01 4.84
CA VAL A 36 -1.67 -0.58 4.47
C VAL A 36 -0.81 -1.78 4.14
N TYR A 37 -0.26 -1.80 2.93
CA TYR A 37 0.63 -2.84 2.44
C TYR A 37 2.05 -2.33 2.23
N ILE A 38 3.00 -3.24 2.37
CA ILE A 38 4.33 -3.14 1.77
C ILE A 38 4.34 -4.08 0.57
N VAL A 39 4.64 -3.53 -0.62
CA VAL A 39 4.85 -4.31 -1.85
C VAL A 39 6.30 -4.16 -2.31
N GLU A 40 6.79 -5.10 -3.10
CA GLU A 40 8.16 -5.08 -3.62
C GLU A 40 8.25 -5.47 -5.09
N ASP A 41 9.07 -4.70 -5.82
CA ASP A 41 9.32 -4.90 -7.24
C ASP A 41 10.59 -5.68 -7.54
N GLY A 42 10.61 -6.34 -8.69
CA GLY A 42 11.81 -6.93 -9.25
C GLY A 42 12.29 -8.20 -8.54
N LEU A 43 11.37 -8.97 -7.93
CA LEU A 43 11.66 -10.28 -7.36
C LEU A 43 11.76 -11.31 -8.49
N ILE A 44 12.82 -12.12 -8.48
CA ILE A 44 13.06 -13.10 -9.54
C ILE A 44 12.71 -14.49 -9.02
N SER A 45 11.75 -15.15 -9.67
CA SER A 45 11.43 -16.55 -9.41
C SER A 45 10.84 -17.24 -10.63
N ASN A 46 10.84 -18.56 -10.63
CA ASN A 46 10.20 -19.34 -11.69
C ASN A 46 8.68 -19.20 -11.60
N GLN A 47 8.02 -18.88 -12.72
CA GLN A 47 6.57 -18.83 -12.80
C GLN A 47 6.05 -20.02 -13.59
N ALA A 48 5.14 -20.80 -12.98
CA ALA A 48 4.44 -21.82 -13.71
C ALA A 48 3.51 -21.18 -14.76
N ASN A 49 3.61 -21.64 -16.00
CA ASN A 49 2.81 -21.14 -17.11
C ASN A 49 2.10 -22.33 -17.79
N TYR A 50 0.94 -22.69 -17.24
CA TYR A 50 0.11 -23.79 -17.74
C TYR A 50 -0.97 -23.22 -18.65
N THR A 51 -0.65 -23.00 -19.92
CA THR A 51 -1.65 -22.70 -20.95
C THR A 51 -1.54 -23.74 -22.06
N ASN A 52 -2.68 -24.26 -22.48
CA ASN A 52 -2.78 -25.19 -23.61
C ASN A 52 -2.79 -24.45 -24.97
N PHE A 53 -2.75 -23.12 -24.97
CA PHE A 53 -2.83 -22.31 -26.19
C PHE A 53 -1.53 -22.30 -27.00
N TYR A 54 -0.40 -22.59 -26.35
CA TYR A 54 0.91 -22.65 -27.02
C TYR A 54 1.46 -24.06 -26.82
N ALA A 55 1.55 -24.81 -27.91
CA ALA A 55 1.96 -26.21 -27.94
C ALA A 55 3.46 -26.41 -27.62
N SER A 56 3.90 -25.99 -26.44
CA SER A 56 5.25 -26.18 -25.95
C SER A 56 5.24 -26.66 -24.51
N ASN A 57 5.83 -27.83 -24.31
CA ASN A 57 5.89 -28.63 -23.09
C ASN A 57 6.74 -28.00 -21.96
N ASN A 58 6.96 -26.69 -21.99
CA ASN A 58 7.72 -25.96 -20.97
C ASN A 58 6.76 -25.19 -20.07
N SER A 59 6.26 -25.89 -19.06
CA SER A 59 5.28 -25.39 -18.09
C SER A 59 5.83 -24.37 -17.09
N VAL A 60 7.06 -23.88 -17.28
CA VAL A 60 7.75 -22.98 -16.35
C VAL A 60 8.55 -21.92 -17.12
N ILE A 61 8.23 -20.66 -16.88
CA ILE A 61 9.07 -19.52 -17.25
C ILE A 61 10.13 -19.36 -16.16
N LYS A 62 11.41 -19.51 -16.53
CA LYS A 62 12.52 -19.31 -15.60
C LYS A 62 12.81 -17.83 -15.38
N ASP A 63 13.25 -17.49 -14.18
CA ASP A 63 13.70 -16.14 -13.81
C ASP A 63 12.70 -15.03 -14.15
N PHE A 64 11.40 -15.31 -13.97
CA PHE A 64 10.35 -14.32 -14.18
C PHE A 64 10.46 -13.20 -13.14
N VAL A 65 10.28 -11.96 -13.60
CA VAL A 65 10.37 -10.77 -12.75
C VAL A 65 8.98 -10.41 -12.24
N HIS A 66 8.76 -10.63 -10.95
CA HIS A 66 7.53 -10.25 -10.26
C HIS A 66 7.65 -8.83 -9.71
N ASN A 67 6.61 -8.02 -9.99
CA ASN A 67 6.43 -6.68 -9.45
C ASN A 67 5.19 -6.65 -8.54
N ASP A 68 5.08 -5.61 -7.71
CA ASP A 68 3.95 -5.40 -6.79
C ASP A 68 3.71 -6.57 -5.81
N VAL A 69 4.74 -7.33 -5.45
CA VAL A 69 4.58 -8.50 -4.60
C VAL A 69 4.34 -8.06 -3.16
N LEU A 70 3.18 -8.41 -2.60
CA LEU A 70 2.84 -8.15 -1.20
C LEU A 70 3.86 -8.83 -0.26
N ARG A 71 4.55 -8.03 0.56
CA ARG A 71 5.53 -8.51 1.54
C ARG A 71 4.98 -8.50 2.96
N GLU A 72 4.12 -7.54 3.25
CA GLU A 72 3.51 -7.38 4.58
C GLU A 72 2.22 -6.55 4.51
N CYS A 73 1.29 -6.84 5.42
CA CYS A 73 0.13 -6.01 5.69
C CYS A 73 0.29 -5.41 7.09
N LEU A 74 0.36 -4.08 7.19
CA LEU A 74 0.64 -3.35 8.43
C LEU A 74 -0.61 -3.14 9.30
N THR A 75 -1.78 -3.41 8.74
CA THR A 75 -3.10 -3.34 9.38
C THR A 75 -3.77 -4.72 9.35
N ASN A 76 -5.01 -4.83 9.83
CA ASN A 76 -5.86 -5.95 9.45
C ASN A 76 -6.04 -6.00 7.91
N ILE A 77 -6.10 -7.21 7.34
CA ILE A 77 -6.34 -7.42 5.89
C ILE A 77 -7.72 -6.89 5.43
N TYR A 78 -8.68 -6.80 6.34
CA TYR A 78 -9.99 -6.18 6.12
C TYR A 78 -10.04 -4.69 6.52
N GLY A 79 -8.89 -4.15 6.94
CA GLY A 79 -8.67 -2.77 7.32
C GLY A 79 -8.91 -2.49 8.81
N ASP A 80 -8.07 -1.61 9.36
CA ASP A 80 -8.22 -1.10 10.72
C ASP A 80 -9.19 0.09 10.73
N PRO A 81 -10.03 0.25 11.76
CA PRO A 81 -10.97 1.36 11.83
C PRO A 81 -10.24 2.71 11.85
N VAL A 82 -10.74 3.65 11.04
CA VAL A 82 -10.29 5.05 11.04
C VAL A 82 -11.27 5.87 11.86
N GLU A 83 -10.75 6.79 12.68
CA GLU A 83 -11.56 7.76 13.40
C GLU A 83 -12.43 8.57 12.43
N ALA A 84 -13.60 9.00 12.90
CA ALA A 84 -14.48 9.83 12.09
C ALA A 84 -13.74 11.10 11.63
N ILE A 85 -13.78 11.36 10.33
CA ILE A 85 -13.11 12.50 9.71
C ILE A 85 -14.16 13.60 9.57
N LYS A 86 -13.91 14.75 10.19
CA LYS A 86 -14.70 15.95 9.95
C LYS A 86 -14.22 16.67 8.69
N ALA A 87 -15.13 17.33 8.00
CA ALA A 87 -14.79 18.13 6.83
C ALA A 87 -13.57 19.04 7.12
N ASN A 88 -12.59 18.99 6.23
CA ASN A 88 -11.32 19.72 6.27
C ASN A 88 -10.35 19.39 7.41
N ASN A 89 -10.68 18.42 8.26
CA ASN A 89 -9.76 17.90 9.27
C ASN A 89 -8.91 16.77 8.72
N THR A 90 -7.71 16.60 9.29
CA THR A 90 -6.79 15.52 8.95
C THR A 90 -6.73 14.53 10.10
N VAL A 91 -6.89 13.25 9.80
CA VAL A 91 -6.60 12.13 10.71
C VAL A 91 -5.27 11.54 10.30
N THR A 92 -4.39 11.30 11.28
CA THR A 92 -3.06 10.73 11.04
C THR A 92 -2.94 9.35 11.69
N LYS A 93 -2.46 8.37 10.93
CA LYS A 93 -2.05 7.05 11.44
C LYS A 93 -0.55 6.89 11.22
N ASN A 94 0.16 6.58 12.30
CA ASN A 94 1.60 6.44 12.30
C ASN A 94 1.98 4.97 12.54
N PHE A 95 2.91 4.47 11.75
CA PHE A 95 3.55 3.18 11.90
C PHE A 95 5.01 3.42 12.23
N ASN A 96 5.49 2.77 13.29
CA ASN A 96 6.89 2.73 13.66
C ASN A 96 7.25 1.27 13.93
N ILE A 97 7.65 0.56 12.88
CA ILE A 97 7.80 -0.90 12.88
C ILE A 97 9.21 -1.29 12.42
N PRO A 98 9.72 -2.46 12.81
CA PRO A 98 10.94 -2.99 12.22
C PRO A 98 10.75 -3.22 10.71
N LEU A 99 11.81 -3.02 9.92
CA LEU A 99 11.84 -3.42 8.52
C LEU A 99 11.71 -4.94 8.45
N SER A 100 10.65 -5.43 7.81
CA SER A 100 10.38 -6.86 7.73
C SER A 100 11.45 -7.61 6.94
N ARG A 101 11.83 -8.78 7.46
CA ARG A 101 12.77 -9.71 6.80
C ARG A 101 12.23 -10.27 5.48
N ASN A 102 10.93 -10.13 5.24
CA ASN A 102 10.35 -10.52 3.96
C ASN A 102 10.81 -9.58 2.84
N VAL A 103 11.04 -8.29 3.09
CA VAL A 103 11.51 -7.37 2.06
C VAL A 103 12.95 -7.71 1.69
N GLN A 104 13.22 -8.07 0.42
CA GLN A 104 14.58 -8.44 -0.02
C GLN A 104 15.44 -7.22 -0.31
N ASN A 105 14.84 -6.16 -0.85
CA ASN A 105 15.49 -4.92 -1.21
C ASN A 105 14.57 -3.74 -0.88
N SER A 106 14.86 -3.06 0.23
CA SER A 106 14.09 -1.90 0.69
C SER A 106 14.12 -0.71 -0.27
N LYS A 107 15.00 -0.67 -1.29
CA LYS A 107 14.97 0.37 -2.33
C LYS A 107 13.93 0.10 -3.42
N LYS A 108 13.44 -1.14 -3.52
CA LYS A 108 12.42 -1.56 -4.50
C LYS A 108 11.05 -1.79 -3.87
N MET A 109 10.91 -1.50 -2.57
CA MET A 109 9.61 -1.59 -1.92
C MET A 109 8.78 -0.32 -2.16
N ARG A 110 7.47 -0.42 -1.98
CA ARG A 110 6.53 0.71 -1.92
C ARG A 110 5.53 0.48 -0.79
N PHE A 111 5.02 1.56 -0.23
CA PHE A 111 3.88 1.53 0.68
C PHE A 111 2.61 1.81 -0.11
N VAL A 112 1.59 0.99 0.07
CA VAL A 112 0.26 1.18 -0.55
C VAL A 112 -0.77 1.36 0.57
N ALA A 113 -1.44 2.50 0.59
CA ALA A 113 -2.49 2.82 1.55
C ALA A 113 -3.84 2.90 0.84
N MET A 114 -4.83 2.20 1.37
CA MET A 114 -6.19 2.14 0.84
C MET A 114 -7.19 2.51 1.93
N ILE A 115 -8.13 3.38 1.59
CA ILE A 115 -9.28 3.67 2.44
C ILE A 115 -10.48 2.93 1.90
N LEU A 116 -11.08 2.10 2.74
CA LEU A 116 -12.25 1.30 2.43
C LEU A 116 -13.49 1.86 3.12
N ASN A 117 -14.66 1.66 2.52
CA ASN A 117 -15.93 1.84 3.20
C ASN A 117 -16.31 0.59 4.04
N ASN A 118 -17.48 0.63 4.68
CA ASN A 118 -17.92 -0.47 5.54
C ASN A 118 -18.17 -1.79 4.78
N ASN A 119 -18.45 -1.73 3.48
CA ASN A 119 -18.64 -2.90 2.60
C ASN A 119 -17.30 -3.47 2.09
N GLY A 120 -16.16 -2.85 2.41
CA GLY A 120 -14.85 -3.25 1.92
C GLY A 120 -14.51 -2.69 0.54
N GLU A 121 -15.30 -1.78 -0.01
CA GLU A 121 -15.02 -1.13 -1.29
C GLU A 121 -13.96 -0.03 -1.10
N SER A 122 -12.95 -0.01 -1.96
CA SER A 122 -11.92 1.02 -1.94
C SER A 122 -12.48 2.36 -2.43
N LEU A 123 -12.40 3.38 -1.57
CA LEU A 123 -12.81 4.75 -1.86
C LEU A 123 -11.64 5.58 -2.40
N ASN A 124 -10.42 5.29 -1.94
CA ASN A 124 -9.20 5.90 -2.42
C ASN A 124 -8.00 5.01 -2.14
N VAL A 125 -7.01 5.05 -3.03
CA VAL A 125 -5.74 4.32 -2.91
C VAL A 125 -4.59 5.21 -3.35
N ARG A 126 -3.50 5.14 -2.58
CA ARG A 126 -2.23 5.77 -2.96
C ARG A 126 -1.05 4.91 -2.63
N GLU A 127 0.02 5.12 -3.39
CA GLU A 127 1.30 4.49 -3.16
C GLU A 127 2.41 5.52 -2.99
N VAL A 128 3.43 5.19 -2.21
CA VAL A 128 4.62 6.03 -2.06
C VAL A 128 5.88 5.18 -1.95
N SER A 129 6.95 5.64 -2.59
CA SER A 129 8.28 5.05 -2.42
C SER A 129 8.84 5.35 -1.01
N PRO A 130 9.83 4.57 -0.55
CA PRO A 130 10.60 4.86 0.66
C PRO A 130 11.25 6.23 0.61
N ASN A 131 11.33 6.89 1.76
CA ASN A 131 12.02 8.18 1.92
C ASN A 131 11.41 9.31 1.08
N VAL A 132 10.10 9.24 0.80
CA VAL A 132 9.37 10.25 0.03
C VAL A 132 8.28 10.87 0.88
N LYS A 133 8.22 12.20 0.83
CA LYS A 133 7.09 12.99 1.32
C LYS A 133 6.12 13.26 0.19
N GLN A 134 4.98 12.58 0.25
CA GLN A 134 3.91 12.70 -0.72
C GLN A 134 2.78 13.56 -0.15
N LEU A 135 2.47 14.66 -0.83
CA LEU A 135 1.35 15.56 -0.49
C LEU A 135 0.03 15.00 -1.02
N PHE A 136 -1.10 15.52 -0.52
CA PHE A 136 -2.42 15.18 -1.00
C PHE A 136 -2.55 15.42 -2.51
N GLU A 137 -3.22 14.50 -3.19
CA GLU A 137 -3.46 14.46 -4.63
C GLU A 137 -4.40 15.58 -5.07
N VAL A 138 -5.38 15.92 -4.23
CA VAL A 138 -6.25 17.10 -4.34
C VAL A 138 -6.79 17.42 -2.94
N THR A 139 -6.49 18.58 -2.39
CA THR A 139 -7.25 19.18 -1.29
C THR A 139 -7.44 20.66 -1.61
N GLN A 140 -8.50 20.99 -2.35
CA GLN A 140 -9.03 22.36 -2.37
C GLN A 140 -9.95 22.51 -1.16
#